data_AF-A0A359DAM3-F1
#
_entry.id   AF-A0A359DAM3-F1
#
_cell.length_a   1.000
_cell.length_b   1.000
_cell.length_c   1.000
_cell.angle_alpha   90.00
_cell.angle_beta   90.00
_cell.angle_gamma   90.00
#
_symmetry.space_group_name_H-M   'P 1'
#
loop_
_entity.id
_entity.type
_entity.pdbx_description
1 polymer ?
#
loop_
_entity_poly.entity_id
_entity_poly.type
_entity_poly.pdbx_seq_one_letter_code
_entity_poly.pdbx_strand_id
1 'polypeptide(L)'
;KRTGPDLARVGGRYSDEWQRAHLYNPRNVVPESKMPAYPWLVEHKLDGKHTAKKMEVMRGFGIPYTDEDIAGAKDAVKGKTEMDALVAYLQVLGTSIKNKR
;
A
#
# COMPACT_ATOMS: atom_id res chain seq x y z
N LYS A 1 6.80 19.44 -0.50
CA LYS A 1 6.95 19.78 0.94
C LYS A 1 7.16 18.47 1.71
N ARG A 2 8.13 18.39 2.63
CA ARG A 2 8.42 17.18 3.43
C ARG A 2 8.11 17.45 4.89
N THR A 3 7.01 16.89 5.40
CA THR A 3 6.70 16.87 6.84
C THR A 3 7.24 15.60 7.49
N GLY A 4 7.23 14.47 6.76
CA GLY A 4 7.91 13.23 7.12
C GLY A 4 8.99 12.85 6.10
N PRO A 5 9.65 11.69 6.29
CA PRO A 5 10.66 11.17 5.37
C PRO A 5 10.12 10.91 3.95
N ASP A 6 11.03 10.81 2.99
CA ASP A 6 10.71 10.42 1.62
C ASP A 6 10.36 8.92 1.54
N LEU A 7 9.32 8.59 0.77
CA LEU A 7 8.81 7.21 0.65
C LEU A 7 9.21 6.51 -0.64
N ALA A 8 9.92 7.16 -1.56
CA ALA A 8 10.17 6.63 -2.91
C ALA A 8 10.95 5.31 -2.92
N ARG A 9 11.62 4.96 -1.81
CA ARG A 9 12.44 3.73 -1.66
C ARG A 9 12.25 3.09 -0.27
N VAL A 10 11.03 3.06 0.23
CA VAL A 10 10.72 2.45 1.54
C VAL A 10 10.50 0.93 1.45
N GLY A 11 10.29 0.38 0.25
CA GLY A 11 10.07 -1.04 0.04
C GLY A 11 11.22 -1.90 0.60
N GLY A 12 10.88 -2.87 1.44
CA GLY A 12 11.84 -3.76 2.11
C GLY A 12 12.68 -3.12 3.22
N ARG A 13 12.54 -1.81 3.49
CA ARG A 13 13.32 -1.11 4.52
C ARG A 13 12.81 -1.37 5.95
N TYR A 14 11.50 -1.58 6.09
CA TYR A 14 10.82 -1.89 7.35
C TYR A 14 9.95 -3.14 7.16
N SER A 15 9.79 -3.93 8.22
CA SER A 15 8.89 -5.09 8.19
C SER A 15 7.43 -4.66 8.08
N ASP A 16 6.58 -5.54 7.59
CA ASP A 16 5.14 -5.32 7.53
C ASP A 16 4.55 -5.06 8.92
N GLU A 17 5.07 -5.74 9.95
CA GLU A 17 4.66 -5.52 11.34
C GLU A 17 5.02 -4.11 11.82
N TRP A 18 6.22 -3.62 11.50
CA TRP A 18 6.61 -2.25 11.82
C TRP A 18 5.70 -1.24 11.09
N GLN A 19 5.41 -1.47 9.81
CA GLN A 19 4.50 -0.60 9.04
C GLN A 19 3.10 -0.56 9.66
N ARG A 20 2.57 -1.72 10.08
CA ARG A 20 1.27 -1.81 10.77
C ARG A 20 1.27 -1.06 12.09
N ALA A 21 2.28 -1.28 12.94
CA ALA A 21 2.41 -0.60 14.21
C ALA A 21 2.55 0.91 14.04
N HIS A 22 3.38 1.35 13.10
CA HIS A 22 3.59 2.75 12.77
C HIS A 22 2.32 3.42 12.23
N LEU A 23 1.59 2.78 11.31
CA LEU A 23 0.33 3.33 10.79
C LEU A 23 -0.78 3.35 11.85
N TYR A 24 -0.84 2.33 12.71
CA TYR A 24 -1.84 2.26 13.77
C TYR A 24 -1.64 3.37 14.81
N ASN A 25 -0.41 3.56 15.28
CA ASN A 25 -0.04 4.69 16.12
C ASN A 25 1.47 4.99 15.97
N PRO A 26 1.83 6.03 15.19
CA PRO A 26 3.24 6.34 14.91
C PRO A 26 4.07 6.60 16.16
N ARG A 27 3.46 7.20 17.18
CA ARG A 27 4.11 7.55 18.46
C ARG A 27 4.48 6.35 19.32
N ASN A 28 3.95 5.16 19.02
CA ASN A 28 4.33 3.94 19.73
C ASN A 28 5.70 3.41 19.31
N VAL A 29 6.13 3.69 18.07
CA VAL A 29 7.40 3.20 17.51
C VAL A 29 8.38 4.34 17.19
N VAL A 30 7.87 5.56 17.06
CA VAL A 30 8.64 6.81 16.88
C VAL A 30 8.00 7.89 17.76
N PRO A 31 8.40 8.03 19.04
CA PRO A 31 7.75 8.89 20.03
C PRO A 31 7.56 10.35 19.59
N GLU A 32 8.50 10.89 18.82
CA GLU A 32 8.51 12.26 18.30
C GLU A 32 7.75 12.45 16.98
N SER A 33 7.09 11.40 16.48
CA SER A 33 6.38 11.45 15.21
C SER A 33 5.22 12.46 15.23
N LYS A 34 5.19 13.30 14.19
CA LYS A 34 4.07 14.23 13.92
C LYS A 34 3.02 13.64 12.97
N MET A 35 3.21 12.38 12.55
CA MET A 35 2.27 11.70 11.68
C MET A 35 0.95 11.40 12.45
N PRO A 36 -0.22 11.62 11.84
CA PRO A 36 -1.49 11.18 12.43
C PRO A 36 -1.55 9.66 12.59
N ALA A 37 -2.33 9.19 13.56
CA ALA A 37 -2.67 7.77 13.69
C ALA A 37 -3.77 7.38 12.69
N TYR A 38 -3.67 6.20 12.09
CA TYR A 38 -4.64 5.65 11.13
C TYR A 38 -5.21 4.28 11.58
N PRO A 39 -5.76 4.15 12.80
CA PRO A 39 -6.20 2.86 13.34
C PRO A 39 -7.36 2.23 12.57
N TRP A 40 -8.24 3.05 11.97
CA TRP A 40 -9.40 2.60 11.18
C TRP A 40 -9.03 1.71 9.99
N LEU A 41 -7.79 1.80 9.50
CA LEU A 41 -7.30 0.95 8.40
C LEU A 41 -7.35 -0.54 8.75
N VAL A 42 -7.31 -0.91 10.04
CA VAL A 42 -7.43 -2.30 10.50
C VAL A 42 -8.90 -2.75 10.51
N GLU A 43 -9.84 -1.83 10.68
CA GLU A 43 -11.27 -2.11 10.81
C GLU A 43 -11.94 -2.20 9.45
N HIS A 44 -11.51 -1.38 8.50
CA HIS A 44 -12.10 -1.30 7.16
C HIS A 44 -11.62 -2.44 6.27
N LYS A 45 -12.57 -3.17 5.69
CA LYS A 45 -12.32 -4.28 4.75
C LYS A 45 -12.64 -3.87 3.33
N LEU A 46 -11.79 -4.29 2.41
CA LEU A 46 -11.96 -4.08 0.98
C LEU A 46 -13.00 -5.06 0.42
N ASP A 47 -13.96 -4.52 -0.33
CA ASP A 47 -14.99 -5.31 -1.05
C ASP A 47 -14.53 -5.73 -2.47
N GLY A 48 -13.45 -5.09 -2.97
CA GLY A 48 -12.91 -5.27 -4.31
C GLY A 48 -13.82 -4.81 -5.46
N LYS A 49 -14.93 -4.11 -5.16
CA LYS A 49 -15.97 -3.77 -6.14
C LYS A 49 -15.42 -2.99 -7.34
N HIS A 50 -14.45 -2.13 -7.11
CA HIS A 50 -13.90 -1.23 -8.11
C HIS A 50 -12.51 -1.63 -8.62
N THR A 51 -11.93 -2.73 -8.15
CA THR A 51 -10.54 -3.11 -8.49
C THR A 51 -10.39 -3.42 -9.96
N ALA A 52 -11.22 -4.31 -10.50
CA ALA A 52 -11.24 -4.65 -11.92
C ALA A 52 -11.45 -3.40 -12.80
N LYS A 53 -12.41 -2.55 -12.42
CA LYS A 53 -12.69 -1.33 -13.19
C LYS A 53 -11.51 -0.36 -13.21
N LYS A 54 -10.80 -0.20 -12.09
CA LYS A 54 -9.59 0.62 -12.02
C LYS A 54 -8.50 0.08 -12.94
N MET A 55 -8.31 -1.24 -12.98
CA MET A 55 -7.31 -1.89 -13.84
C MET A 55 -7.64 -1.75 -15.32
N GLU A 56 -8.90 -1.89 -15.72
CA GLU A 56 -9.36 -1.59 -17.09
C GLU A 56 -9.05 -0.14 -17.50
N VAL A 57 -9.35 0.82 -16.63
CA VAL A 57 -9.10 2.24 -16.88
C VAL A 57 -7.60 2.51 -16.98
N MET A 58 -6.80 1.94 -16.09
CA MET A 58 -5.34 2.01 -16.13
C MET A 58 -4.76 1.38 -17.39
N ARG A 59 -5.34 0.27 -17.88
CA ARG A 59 -4.99 -0.33 -19.16
C ARG A 59 -5.25 0.62 -20.33
N GLY A 60 -6.35 1.38 -20.28
CA GLY A 60 -6.63 2.46 -21.24
C GLY A 60 -5.58 3.57 -21.25
N PHE A 61 -4.85 3.78 -20.14
CA PHE A 61 -3.72 4.70 -20.04
C PHE A 61 -2.36 4.08 -20.39
N GLY A 62 -2.34 2.84 -20.90
CA GLY A 62 -1.11 2.17 -21.36
C GLY A 62 -0.42 1.31 -20.30
N ILE A 63 -1.04 1.08 -19.14
CA ILE A 63 -0.50 0.14 -18.13
C ILE A 63 -0.82 -1.30 -18.58
N PRO A 64 0.17 -2.20 -18.71
CA PRO A 64 -0.02 -3.49 -19.38
C PRO A 64 -0.65 -4.56 -18.46
N TYR A 65 -1.86 -4.31 -17.94
CA TYR A 65 -2.65 -5.33 -17.23
C TYR A 65 -3.20 -6.39 -18.20
N THR A 66 -3.07 -7.67 -17.84
CA THR A 66 -3.63 -8.78 -18.61
C THR A 66 -5.10 -9.00 -18.28
N ASP A 67 -5.79 -9.81 -19.09
CA ASP A 67 -7.18 -10.18 -18.81
C ASP A 67 -7.26 -11.07 -17.56
N GLU A 68 -6.24 -11.89 -17.30
CA GLU A 68 -6.12 -12.68 -16.08
C GLU A 68 -5.98 -11.80 -14.83
N ASP A 69 -5.17 -10.73 -14.92
CA ASP A 69 -5.01 -9.76 -13.83
C ASP A 69 -6.38 -9.16 -13.45
N ILE A 70 -7.17 -8.75 -14.46
CA ILE A 70 -8.46 -8.10 -14.27
C ILE A 70 -9.51 -9.09 -13.75
N ALA A 71 -9.55 -10.31 -14.29
CA ALA A 71 -10.50 -11.34 -13.90
C ALA A 71 -10.36 -11.74 -12.41
N GLY A 72 -9.12 -11.87 -11.92
CA GLY A 72 -8.82 -12.23 -10.53
C GLY A 72 -8.80 -11.04 -9.55
N ALA A 73 -8.86 -9.81 -10.05
CA ALA A 73 -8.59 -8.59 -9.28
C ALA A 73 -9.47 -8.43 -8.03
N LYS A 74 -10.76 -8.75 -8.14
CA LYS A 74 -11.71 -8.59 -7.03
C LYS A 74 -11.40 -9.55 -5.90
N ASP A 75 -11.23 -10.83 -6.22
CA ASP A 75 -11.01 -11.87 -5.23
C ASP A 75 -9.63 -11.77 -4.59
N ALA A 76 -8.64 -11.23 -5.31
CA ALA A 76 -7.32 -10.94 -4.77
C ALA A 76 -7.33 -9.95 -3.60
N VAL A 77 -8.27 -8.99 -3.58
CA VAL A 77 -8.34 -7.96 -2.54
C VAL A 77 -9.49 -8.14 -1.55
N LYS A 78 -10.53 -8.91 -1.92
CA LYS A 78 -11.75 -9.05 -1.12
C LYS A 78 -11.41 -9.59 0.28
N GLY A 79 -11.90 -8.90 1.30
CA GLY A 79 -11.72 -9.29 2.70
C GLY A 79 -10.37 -8.91 3.31
N LYS A 80 -9.42 -8.39 2.51
CA LYS A 80 -8.21 -7.73 3.04
C LYS A 80 -8.60 -6.42 3.72
N THR A 81 -7.85 -6.02 4.73
CA THR A 81 -8.04 -4.73 5.38
C THR A 81 -7.42 -3.61 4.54
N GLU A 82 -7.85 -2.36 4.75
CA GLU A 82 -7.17 -1.20 4.15
C GLU A 82 -5.70 -1.12 4.60
N MET A 83 -5.41 -1.56 5.83
CA MET A 83 -4.04 -1.68 6.37
C MET A 83 -3.20 -2.65 5.52
N ASP A 84 -3.74 -3.83 5.20
CA ASP A 84 -3.02 -4.81 4.36
C ASP A 84 -2.66 -4.22 2.99
N ALA A 85 -3.61 -3.51 2.37
CA ALA A 85 -3.40 -2.91 1.07
C ALA A 85 -2.37 -1.77 1.11
N LEU A 86 -2.40 -0.93 2.13
CA LEU A 86 -1.45 0.16 2.27
C LEU A 86 -0.03 -0.36 2.55
N VAL A 87 0.11 -1.38 3.39
CA VAL A 87 1.40 -2.04 3.63
C VAL A 87 1.93 -2.67 2.35
N ALA A 88 1.10 -3.41 1.60
CA ALA A 88 1.49 -4.00 0.32
C ALA A 88 1.98 -2.94 -0.69
N TYR A 89 1.30 -1.79 -0.75
CA TYR A 89 1.73 -0.66 -1.58
C TYR A 89 3.10 -0.12 -1.14
N LEU A 90 3.29 0.14 0.15
CA LEU A 90 4.56 0.66 0.69
C LEU A 90 5.73 -0.29 0.43
N GLN A 91 5.50 -1.60 0.50
CA GLN A 91 6.55 -2.61 0.25
C GLN A 91 7.04 -2.65 -1.20
N VAL A 92 6.26 -2.16 -2.16
CA VAL A 92 6.66 -2.11 -3.58
C VAL A 92 7.43 -0.83 -3.93
N LEU A 93 7.35 0.22 -3.11
CA LEU A 93 7.94 1.53 -3.44
C LEU A 93 9.47 1.47 -3.57
N GLY A 94 9.95 1.68 -4.78
CA GLY A 94 11.37 1.78 -5.13
C GLY A 94 12.08 0.45 -5.40
N THR A 95 11.39 -0.69 -5.27
CA THR A 95 11.97 -2.02 -5.51
C THR A 95 12.18 -2.34 -6.99
N SER A 96 11.42 -1.69 -7.88
CA SER A 96 11.57 -1.83 -9.34
C SER A 96 12.85 -1.20 -9.89
N ILE A 97 13.52 -0.33 -9.13
CA ILE A 97 14.77 0.33 -9.54
C ILE A 97 15.96 -0.57 -9.19
N LYS A 98 16.59 -1.17 -10.21
CA LYS A 98 17.67 -2.17 -10.06
C LYS A 98 19.01 -1.61 -9.54
N ASN A 99 19.20 -0.29 -9.51
CA ASN A 99 20.46 0.30 -9.01
C ASN A 99 20.43 0.35 -7.48
N LYS A 100 21.07 -0.65 -6.85
CA LYS A 100 21.58 -0.52 -5.49
C LYS A 100 22.56 0.66 -5.46
N ARG A 101 22.33 1.61 -4.56
CA ARG A 101 23.37 2.56 -4.16
C ARG A 101 24.35 1.87 -3.23
#